data_AF-A0A6L3B7Y2-F1
#
_entry.id   AF-A0A6L3B7Y2-F1
#
_cell.length_a   1.000
_cell.length_b   1.000
_cell.length_c   1.000
_cell.angle_alpha   90.00
_cell.angle_beta   90.00
_cell.angle_gamma   90.00
#
_symmetry.space_group_name_H-M   'P 1'
#
loop_
_entity.id
_entity.type
_entity.pdbx_description
1 polymer ?
#
loop_
_entity_poly.entity_id
_entity_poly.type
_entity_poly.pdbx_seq_one_letter_code
_entity_poly.pdbx_strand_id
1 'polypeptide(L)'
;MTEGTDRITALNQTPQAGLGCTGVVLTDPVHPNWYPAIRNTLVLTLCVRVECHRFIGGFRRDPNLLTLRVEDMLCASLLSETFQHLLTDRPTVRLHRIPGNMFDRHYGRFTQPPEAGVDVLSLEEEALRPQVLGRHDWSLALIRHRSDLLSRCFRPTRPA
;
A
#
# COMPACT_ATOMS: atom_id res chain seq x y z
N MET A 1 -6.58 3.49 26.92
CA MET A 1 -5.90 2.85 25.79
C MET A 1 -6.47 1.46 25.58
N THR A 2 -7.51 1.35 24.74
CA THR A 2 -8.08 0.08 24.24
C THR A 2 -8.37 0.32 22.77
N GLU A 3 -7.32 0.52 21.97
CA GLU A 3 -7.43 0.97 20.56
C GLU A 3 -6.89 -0.03 19.54
N GLY A 4 -6.21 -1.09 19.99
CA GLY A 4 -5.77 -2.18 19.10
C GLY A 4 -6.90 -3.12 18.66
N THR A 5 -8.01 -3.14 19.41
CA THR A 5 -9.10 -4.10 19.23
C THR A 5 -9.94 -3.83 17.97
N ASP A 6 -9.96 -2.60 17.47
CA ASP A 6 -10.95 -2.16 16.45
C ASP A 6 -10.68 -2.78 15.07
N ARG A 7 -9.42 -2.81 14.63
CA ARG A 7 -9.04 -3.30 13.29
C ARG A 7 -9.14 -4.83 13.16
N ILE A 8 -8.60 -5.52 14.16
CA ILE A 8 -8.62 -6.99 14.20
C ILE A 8 -10.07 -7.46 14.31
N THR A 9 -10.89 -6.79 15.11
CA THR A 9 -12.33 -7.11 15.22
C THR A 9 -13.05 -6.88 13.89
N ALA A 10 -12.85 -5.72 13.24
CA ALA A 10 -13.48 -5.45 11.95
C ALA A 10 -13.06 -6.45 10.86
N LEU A 11 -11.78 -6.82 10.81
CA LEU A 11 -11.29 -7.87 9.91
C LEU A 11 -11.88 -9.23 10.25
N ASN A 12 -11.96 -9.61 11.52
CA ASN A 12 -12.54 -10.88 11.96
C ASN A 12 -14.04 -10.97 11.64
N GLN A 13 -14.75 -9.85 11.67
CA GLN A 13 -16.16 -9.77 11.27
C GLN A 13 -16.36 -9.78 9.75
N THR A 14 -15.28 -9.53 8.98
CA THR A 14 -15.31 -9.47 7.51
C THR A 14 -14.27 -10.44 6.94
N PRO A 15 -14.51 -11.76 7.00
CA PRO A 15 -13.51 -12.77 6.62
C PRO A 15 -13.04 -12.69 5.17
N GLN A 16 -13.84 -12.10 4.27
CA GLN A 16 -13.51 -11.87 2.87
C GLN A 16 -12.51 -10.72 2.65
N ALA A 17 -12.32 -9.84 3.64
CA ALA A 17 -11.34 -8.77 3.56
C ALA A 17 -9.94 -9.29 3.91
N GLY A 18 -8.98 -9.01 3.03
CA GLY A 18 -7.57 -9.39 3.24
C GLY A 18 -6.79 -8.39 4.08
N LEU A 19 -7.26 -7.15 4.14
CA LEU A 19 -6.62 -6.06 4.87
C LEU A 19 -7.61 -4.99 5.35
N GLY A 20 -7.22 -4.27 6.39
CA GLY A 20 -7.89 -3.08 6.90
C GLY A 20 -6.92 -1.91 6.96
N CYS A 21 -7.37 -0.72 6.58
CA CYS A 21 -6.59 0.52 6.59
C CYS A 21 -7.30 1.58 7.44
N THR A 22 -6.55 2.23 8.32
CA THR A 22 -7.02 3.33 9.16
C THR A 22 -6.63 4.70 8.62
N GLY A 23 -7.15 5.75 9.25
CA GLY A 23 -6.72 7.13 8.98
C GLY A 23 -5.31 7.41 9.50
N VAL A 24 -4.75 8.51 9.01
CA VAL A 24 -3.47 9.08 9.46
C VAL A 24 -3.67 10.56 9.78
N VAL A 25 -3.06 11.03 10.86
CA VAL A 25 -2.92 12.46 11.13
C VAL A 25 -1.57 12.90 10.58
N LEU A 26 -1.56 13.87 9.67
CA LEU A 26 -0.33 14.50 9.17
C LEU A 26 -0.01 15.71 10.06
N THR A 27 1.24 15.83 10.51
CA THR A 27 1.65 17.02 11.30
C THR A 27 1.79 18.27 10.47
N ASP A 28 2.14 18.11 9.21
CA ASP A 28 2.36 19.17 8.26
C ASP A 28 1.26 19.11 7.19
N PRO A 29 0.68 20.25 6.78
CA PRO A 29 -0.40 20.27 5.80
C PRO A 29 0.09 19.80 4.43
N VAL A 30 -0.76 19.04 3.75
CA VAL A 30 -0.57 18.66 2.34
C VAL A 30 -1.74 19.19 1.53
N HIS A 31 -1.56 19.27 0.21
CA HIS A 31 -2.67 19.56 -0.69
C HIS A 31 -3.78 18.50 -0.49
N PRO A 32 -5.06 18.89 -0.37
CA PRO A 32 -6.15 17.95 -0.05
C PRO A 32 -6.22 16.72 -0.97
N ASN A 33 -5.93 16.91 -2.26
CA ASN A 33 -5.93 15.81 -3.24
C ASN A 33 -4.86 14.73 -2.98
N TRP A 34 -3.82 15.02 -2.19
CA TRP A 34 -2.81 14.02 -1.80
C TRP A 34 -3.25 13.16 -0.63
N TYR A 35 -4.17 13.63 0.22
CA TYR A 35 -4.52 12.93 1.46
C TYR A 35 -5.02 11.49 1.22
N PRO A 36 -5.92 11.21 0.26
CA PRO A 36 -6.34 9.83 -0.03
C PRO A 36 -5.18 8.93 -0.46
N ALA A 37 -4.29 9.43 -1.32
CA ALA A 37 -3.14 8.67 -1.78
C ALA A 37 -2.16 8.37 -0.64
N ILE A 38 -1.82 9.37 0.18
CA ILE A 38 -0.95 9.20 1.35
C ILE A 38 -1.57 8.19 2.32
N ARG A 39 -2.83 8.38 2.70
CA ARG A 39 -3.55 7.46 3.60
C ARG A 39 -3.53 6.02 3.11
N ASN A 40 -3.78 5.79 1.82
CA ASN A 40 -3.96 4.45 1.27
C ASN A 40 -2.64 3.72 0.99
N THR A 41 -1.51 4.43 0.96
CA THR A 41 -0.18 3.86 0.65
C THR A 41 0.70 3.67 1.87
N LEU A 42 0.35 4.25 3.02
CA LEU A 42 1.12 4.11 4.25
C LEU A 42 0.91 2.72 4.87
N VAL A 43 1.92 1.86 4.80
CA VAL A 43 1.89 0.54 5.45
C VAL A 43 1.67 0.61 6.96
N LEU A 44 1.98 1.74 7.60
CA LEU A 44 1.78 1.99 9.03
C LEU A 44 0.29 1.96 9.45
N THR A 45 -0.62 2.28 8.54
CA THR A 45 -2.07 2.24 8.81
C THR A 45 -2.69 0.88 8.50
N LEU A 46 -1.93 -0.03 7.87
CA LEU A 46 -2.44 -1.33 7.42
C LEU A 46 -2.43 -2.38 8.53
N CYS A 47 -3.49 -3.17 8.56
CA CYS A 47 -3.57 -4.46 9.24
C CYS A 47 -3.87 -5.51 8.18
N VAL A 48 -2.99 -6.49 8.01
CA VAL A 48 -3.03 -7.43 6.88
C VAL A 48 -3.08 -8.86 7.42
N ARG A 49 -3.92 -9.70 6.81
CA ARG A 49 -3.90 -11.14 7.09
C ARG A 49 -2.60 -11.75 6.61
N VAL A 50 -2.00 -12.62 7.42
CA VAL A 50 -0.68 -13.18 7.10
C VAL A 50 -0.69 -13.98 5.80
N GLU A 51 -1.80 -14.65 5.49
CA GLU A 51 -2.01 -15.40 4.26
C GLU A 51 -2.01 -14.48 3.04
N CYS A 52 -2.66 -13.32 3.14
CA CYS A 52 -2.70 -12.30 2.08
C CYS A 52 -1.29 -11.73 1.82
N HIS A 53 -0.56 -11.38 2.87
CA HIS A 53 0.82 -10.90 2.75
C HIS A 53 1.73 -11.96 2.12
N ARG A 54 1.61 -13.23 2.53
CA ARG A 54 2.37 -14.35 1.94
C ARG A 54 1.99 -14.59 0.48
N PHE A 55 0.71 -14.47 0.12
CA PHE A 55 0.22 -14.70 -1.24
C PHE A 55 0.84 -13.75 -2.26
N ILE A 56 0.98 -12.47 -1.90
CA ILE A 56 1.65 -11.47 -2.75
C ILE A 56 3.19 -11.58 -2.73
N GLY A 57 3.75 -12.52 -1.96
CA GLY A 57 5.19 -12.73 -1.81
C GLY A 57 5.85 -11.89 -0.71
N GLY A 58 5.07 -11.10 0.02
CA GLY A 58 5.53 -10.21 1.09
C GLY A 58 6.51 -9.13 0.62
N PHE A 59 7.22 -8.57 1.60
CA PHE A 59 8.27 -7.59 1.40
C PHE A 59 9.48 -8.16 0.64
N ARG A 60 9.87 -7.49 -0.45
CA ARG A 60 10.96 -7.94 -1.33
C ARG A 60 12.25 -7.22 -0.97
N ARG A 61 13.27 -8.00 -0.61
CA ARG A 61 14.64 -7.51 -0.38
C ARG A 61 15.38 -7.26 -1.70
N ASP A 62 14.84 -6.37 -2.51
CA ASP A 62 15.44 -5.96 -3.78
C ASP A 62 16.21 -4.65 -3.56
N PRO A 63 17.53 -4.60 -3.81
CA PRO A 63 18.32 -3.39 -3.64
C PRO A 63 17.76 -2.19 -4.40
N ASN A 64 17.15 -2.39 -5.58
CA ASN A 64 16.59 -1.30 -6.36
C ASN A 64 15.35 -0.69 -5.68
N LEU A 65 14.57 -1.50 -4.95
CA LEU A 65 13.44 -1.01 -4.15
C LEU A 65 13.91 -0.20 -2.95
N LEU A 66 15.03 -0.59 -2.34
CA LEU A 66 15.65 0.15 -1.25
C LEU A 66 16.22 1.48 -1.72
N THR A 67 16.83 1.53 -2.91
CA THR A 67 17.31 2.78 -3.52
C THR A 67 16.15 3.74 -3.77
N LEU A 68 15.05 3.27 -4.38
CA LEU A 68 13.86 4.10 -4.61
C LEU A 68 13.02 4.36 -3.35
N ARG A 69 13.20 3.56 -2.29
CA ARG A 69 12.40 3.60 -1.06
C ARG A 69 10.88 3.48 -1.31
N VAL A 70 10.50 2.68 -2.30
CA VAL A 70 9.09 2.47 -2.71
C VAL A 70 8.52 1.12 -2.30
N GLU A 71 9.29 0.32 -1.54
CA GLU A 71 8.88 -1.03 -1.12
C GLU A 71 7.47 -1.04 -0.48
N ASP A 72 7.24 -0.15 0.47
CA ASP A 72 5.95 -0.01 1.17
C ASP A 72 4.79 0.29 0.22
N MET A 73 5.01 1.23 -0.71
CA MET A 73 4.02 1.63 -1.71
C MET A 73 3.68 0.46 -2.64
N LEU A 74 4.68 -0.29 -3.10
CA LEU A 74 4.45 -1.43 -3.99
C LEU A 74 3.75 -2.58 -3.26
N CYS A 75 4.13 -2.87 -2.01
CA CYS A 75 3.45 -3.85 -1.17
C CYS A 75 1.97 -3.47 -0.96
N ALA A 76 1.69 -2.22 -0.60
CA ALA A 76 0.33 -1.72 -0.44
C ALA A 76 -0.48 -1.78 -1.76
N SER A 77 0.15 -1.49 -2.89
CA SER A 77 -0.45 -1.63 -4.23
C SER A 77 -0.81 -3.09 -4.53
N LEU A 78 0.11 -4.05 -4.32
CA LEU A 78 -0.17 -5.47 -4.55
C LEU A 78 -1.33 -5.96 -3.68
N LEU A 79 -1.38 -5.57 -2.40
CA LEU A 79 -2.47 -5.93 -1.50
C LEU A 79 -3.81 -5.36 -1.98
N SER A 80 -3.84 -4.06 -2.30
CA SER A 80 -5.06 -3.35 -2.69
C SER A 80 -5.64 -3.81 -4.02
N GLU A 81 -4.77 -4.21 -4.95
CA GLU A 81 -5.16 -4.77 -6.25
C GLU A 81 -5.68 -6.21 -6.16
N THR A 82 -5.31 -6.95 -5.11
CA THR A 82 -5.56 -8.39 -5.00
C THR A 82 -6.71 -8.72 -4.05
N PHE A 83 -6.86 -7.96 -2.96
CA PHE A 83 -7.78 -8.28 -1.89
C PHE A 83 -8.77 -7.15 -1.62
N GLN A 84 -9.97 -7.53 -1.18
CA GLN A 84 -10.91 -6.57 -0.62
C GLN A 84 -10.30 -5.94 0.64
N HIS A 85 -10.36 -4.61 0.72
CA HIS A 85 -9.92 -3.85 1.88
C HIS A 85 -11.10 -3.29 2.68
N LEU A 86 -10.89 -3.12 3.98
CA LEU A 86 -11.72 -2.30 4.84
C LEU A 86 -11.05 -0.95 5.06
N LEU A 87 -11.78 0.15 4.88
CA LEU A 87 -11.28 1.49 5.17
C LEU A 87 -12.04 2.07 6.35
N THR A 88 -11.32 2.70 7.28
CA THR A 88 -11.92 3.51 8.35
C THR A 88 -11.23 4.85 8.44
N ASP A 89 -12.00 5.92 8.62
CA ASP A 89 -11.48 7.28 8.75
C ASP A 89 -10.89 7.54 10.14
N ARG A 90 -11.08 6.62 11.09
CA ARG A 90 -10.50 6.73 12.43
C ARG A 90 -8.97 6.76 12.34
N PRO A 91 -8.31 7.85 12.78
CA PRO A 91 -6.86 7.91 12.74
C PRO A 91 -6.25 7.04 13.83
N THR A 92 -5.22 6.25 13.47
CA THR A 92 -4.45 5.45 14.46
C THR A 92 -2.95 5.74 14.43
N VAL A 93 -2.50 6.54 13.46
CA VAL A 93 -1.09 6.90 13.27
C VAL A 93 -1.00 8.41 13.13
N ARG A 94 0.03 9.00 13.73
CA ARG A 94 0.45 10.36 13.44
C ARG A 94 1.76 10.31 12.66
N LEU A 95 1.77 10.82 11.44
CA LEU A 95 2.95 10.90 10.60
C LEU A 95 3.62 12.25 10.80
N HIS A 96 4.84 12.22 11.33
CA HIS A 96 5.68 13.39 11.53
C HIS A 96 6.61 13.60 10.34
N ARG A 97 6.76 14.86 9.91
CA ARG A 97 7.83 15.24 8.99
C ARG A 97 9.16 15.32 9.75
N ILE A 98 10.11 14.49 9.37
CA ILE A 98 11.44 14.43 9.97
C ILE A 98 12.46 14.54 8.84
N PRO A 99 13.52 15.36 8.97
CA PRO A 99 14.51 15.54 7.92
C PRO A 99 15.00 14.22 7.31
N GLY A 100 14.86 14.08 5.99
CA GLY A 100 15.35 12.92 5.23
C GLY A 100 14.45 11.68 5.23
N ASN A 101 13.32 11.70 5.95
CA ASN A 101 12.31 10.64 5.80
C ASN A 101 11.53 10.79 4.48
N MET A 102 10.76 9.77 4.08
CA MET A 102 10.02 9.81 2.82
C MET A 102 9.03 10.97 2.75
N PHE A 103 8.36 11.30 3.84
CA PHE A 103 7.40 12.39 3.87
C PHE A 103 8.07 13.75 3.63
N ASP A 104 9.23 13.99 4.25
CA ASP A 104 10.04 15.19 4.08
C ASP A 104 10.59 15.34 2.66
N ARG A 105 11.17 14.26 2.11
CA ARG A 105 11.70 14.26 0.73
C ARG A 105 10.66 14.63 -0.32
N HIS A 106 9.42 14.17 -0.14
CA HIS A 106 8.32 14.43 -1.06
C HIS A 106 7.43 15.60 -0.63
N TYR A 107 7.75 16.29 0.46
CA TYR A 107 6.87 17.33 1.01
C TYR A 107 6.62 18.45 0.01
N GLY A 108 7.65 18.87 -0.73
CA GLY A 108 7.51 19.86 -1.81
C GLY A 108 6.43 19.46 -2.84
N ARG A 109 6.42 18.19 -3.27
CA ARG A 109 5.38 17.63 -4.14
C ARG A 109 4.02 17.60 -3.45
N PHE A 110 3.97 17.18 -2.19
CA PHE A 110 2.71 17.04 -1.44
C PHE A 110 2.05 18.38 -1.12
N THR A 111 2.76 19.51 -1.18
CA THR A 111 2.16 20.84 -1.06
C THR A 111 1.56 21.38 -2.36
N GLN A 112 1.82 20.71 -3.49
CA GLN A 112 1.31 21.09 -4.81
C GLN A 112 0.17 20.15 -5.25
N PRO A 113 -0.69 20.57 -6.20
CA PRO A 113 -1.66 19.66 -6.82
C PRO A 113 -0.96 18.46 -7.49
N PRO A 114 -1.55 17.24 -7.48
CA PRO A 114 -0.97 16.07 -8.12
C PRO A 114 -0.59 16.26 -9.60
N GLU A 115 -1.33 17.11 -10.31
CA GLU A 115 -1.16 17.42 -11.73
C GLU A 115 0.08 18.27 -12.02
N ALA A 116 0.69 18.88 -11.00
CA ALA A 116 1.90 19.69 -11.16
C ALA A 116 3.12 18.88 -11.61
N GLY A 117 3.06 17.55 -11.53
CA GLY A 117 4.10 16.66 -12.10
C GLY A 117 5.47 16.81 -11.45
N VAL A 118 5.54 17.32 -10.22
CA VAL A 118 6.80 17.52 -9.50
C VAL A 118 7.35 16.16 -9.06
N ASP A 119 8.26 15.60 -9.86
CA ASP A 119 9.04 14.44 -9.46
C ASP A 119 10.30 14.88 -8.71
N VAL A 120 10.58 14.22 -7.59
CA VAL A 120 11.68 14.58 -6.67
C VAL A 120 12.73 13.47 -6.64
N LEU A 121 12.85 12.74 -7.74
CA LEU A 121 13.81 11.65 -7.88
C LEU A 121 15.19 12.21 -8.27
N SER A 122 16.23 11.64 -7.67
CA SER A 122 17.60 11.83 -8.14
C SER A 122 17.81 11.15 -9.50
N LEU A 123 18.89 11.49 -10.20
CA LEU A 123 19.24 10.85 -11.48
C LEU A 123 19.39 9.31 -11.35
N GLU A 124 19.94 8.85 -10.22
CA GLU A 124 20.06 7.41 -9.93
C GLU A 124 18.69 6.76 -9.76
N GLU A 125 17.78 7.41 -9.03
CA GLU A 125 16.42 6.92 -8.82
C GLU A 125 15.63 6.90 -10.14
N GLU A 126 15.75 7.94 -10.97
CA GLU A 126 15.06 7.99 -12.27
C GLU A 126 15.53 6.85 -13.20
N ALA A 127 16.83 6.52 -13.19
CA ALA A 127 17.39 5.42 -13.98
C ALA A 127 16.87 4.03 -13.55
N LEU A 128 16.56 3.85 -12.26
CA LEU A 128 16.06 2.59 -11.71
C LEU A 128 14.55 2.43 -11.84
N ARG A 129 13.81 3.54 -11.94
CA ARG A 129 12.35 3.56 -11.94
C ARG A 129 11.72 2.60 -12.97
N PRO A 130 12.12 2.55 -14.25
CA PRO A 130 11.49 1.62 -15.21
C PRO A 130 11.68 0.15 -14.83
N GLN A 131 12.84 -0.20 -14.27
CA GLN A 131 13.13 -1.58 -13.85
C GLN A 131 12.28 -1.98 -12.65
N VAL A 132 12.11 -1.08 -11.69
CA VAL A 132 11.26 -1.31 -10.51
C VAL A 132 9.80 -1.43 -10.90
N LEU A 133 9.29 -0.53 -11.73
CA LEU A 133 7.90 -0.57 -12.19
C LEU A 133 7.62 -1.82 -13.03
N GLY A 134 8.52 -2.19 -13.96
CA GLY A 134 8.36 -3.42 -14.75
C GLY A 134 8.34 -4.69 -13.88
N ARG A 135 9.13 -4.73 -12.80
CA ARG A 135 9.07 -5.84 -11.82
C ARG A 135 7.75 -5.87 -11.06
N HIS A 136 7.21 -4.70 -10.70
CA HIS A 136 5.91 -4.60 -10.04
C HIS A 136 4.77 -5.07 -10.95
N ASP A 137 4.77 -4.63 -12.20
CA ASP A 137 3.77 -5.04 -13.19
C ASP A 137 3.80 -6.55 -13.44
N TRP A 138 5.00 -7.13 -13.51
CA TRP A 138 5.15 -8.59 -13.59
C TRP A 138 4.61 -9.30 -12.34
N SER A 139 4.88 -8.78 -11.15
CA SER A 139 4.33 -9.32 -9.90
C SER A 139 2.80 -9.25 -9.88
N LEU A 140 2.20 -8.12 -10.29
CA LEU A 140 0.75 -7.99 -10.44
C LEU A 140 0.17 -9.01 -11.42
N ALA A 141 0.79 -9.16 -12.60
CA ALA A 141 0.35 -10.13 -13.60
C ALA A 141 0.38 -11.57 -13.06
N LEU A 142 1.46 -11.94 -12.36
CA LEU A 142 1.59 -13.25 -11.74
C LEU A 142 0.53 -13.48 -10.66
N ILE A 143 0.27 -12.48 -9.81
CA ILE A 143 -0.74 -12.58 -8.74
C ILE A 143 -2.15 -12.70 -9.32
N ARG A 144 -2.47 -11.93 -10.36
CA ARG A 144 -3.75 -12.03 -11.09
C ARG A 144 -3.91 -13.42 -11.70
N HIS A 145 -2.87 -13.95 -12.35
CA HIS A 145 -2.88 -15.30 -12.91
C HIS A 145 -3.10 -16.36 -11.83
N ARG A 146 -2.41 -16.28 -10.69
CA ARG A 146 -2.61 -17.20 -9.56
C ARG A 146 -4.03 -17.14 -9.01
N SER A 147 -4.58 -15.93 -8.86
CA SER A 147 -5.95 -15.73 -8.37
C SER A 147 -6.98 -16.33 -9.32
N ASP A 148 -6.81 -16.14 -10.63
CA ASP A 148 -7.65 -16.75 -11.65
C ASP A 148 -7.59 -18.29 -11.61
N LEU A 149 -6.39 -18.87 -11.55
CA LEU A 149 -6.22 -20.32 -11.41
C LEU A 149 -6.92 -20.89 -10.18
N LEU A 150 -6.71 -20.28 -9.00
CA LEU A 150 -7.38 -20.70 -7.77
C LEU A 150 -8.89 -20.58 -7.89
N SER A 151 -9.39 -19.49 -8.48
CA SER A 151 -10.82 -19.29 -8.68
C SER A 151 -11.44 -20.34 -9.60
N ARG A 152 -10.68 -20.91 -10.55
CA ARG A 152 -11.15 -21.97 -11.45
C ARG A 152 -11.11 -23.34 -10.79
N CYS A 153 -10.03 -23.66 -10.07
CA CYS A 153 -9.85 -24.96 -9.41
C CYS A 153 -10.79 -25.16 -8.23
N PHE A 154 -11.14 -24.08 -7.53
CA PHE A 154 -11.94 -24.12 -6.30
C PHE A 154 -13.29 -23.43 -6.44
N ARG A 155 -13.86 -23.35 -7.65
CA ARG A 155 -15.26 -22.92 -7.78
C ARG A 155 -16.11 -23.85 -6.92
N PRO A 156 -16.92 -23.34 -5.98
CA PRO A 156 -17.91 -24.18 -5.33
C PRO A 156 -18.76 -24.76 -6.45
N THR A 157 -18.76 -26.08 -6.59
CA THR A 157 -19.75 -26.80 -7.39
C THR A 157 -21.09 -26.28 -6.89
N ARG A 158 -21.83 -25.54 -7.73
CA ARG A 158 -23.20 -25.14 -7.40
C ARG A 158 -23.93 -26.41 -6.97
N PRO A 159 -24.49 -26.50 -5.75
CA PRO A 159 -25.45 -27.56 -5.48
C PRO A 159 -26.59 -27.40 -6.50
N ALA A 160 -26.90 -28.51 -7.17
CA ALA A 160 -27.99 -28.62 -8.13
C ALA A 160 -29.35 -28.44 -7.44
#